data_AF-A0A8H3GZW8-F1
#
_entry.id   AF-A0A8H3GZW8-F1
#
_cell.length_a   1.000
_cell.length_b   1.000
_cell.length_c   1.000
_cell.angle_alpha   90.00
_cell.angle_beta   90.00
_cell.angle_gamma   90.00
#
_symmetry.space_group_name_H-M   'P 1'
#
loop_
_entity.id
_entity.type
_entity.pdbx_description
1 polymer ?
#
loop_
_entity_poly.entity_id
_entity_poly.type
_entity_poly.pdbx_seq_one_letter_code
_entity_poly.pdbx_strand_id
1 'polypeptide(L)'
;MAIREGRYFIQSADDKGDFVGTGPVPRVWPPFPSPLKHLPENWKDVFEIKSLGDKYTITHKTLGLHVGYDDDNLVRLIRMGGVPQPWCIEKTGHGAYCIKHPDSNKCWTTTQEDYGPMIKLEGESGAPSQGWRLELYEDY
;
A
#
# COMPACT_ATOMS: atom_id res chain seq x y z
N MET A 1 16.84 -8.72 0.68
CA MET A 1 16.60 -9.09 -0.73
C MET A 1 15.58 -8.11 -1.30
N ALA A 2 15.90 -7.49 -2.43
CA ALA A 2 15.00 -6.58 -3.15
C ALA A 2 13.76 -7.33 -3.68
N ILE A 3 12.62 -6.64 -3.74
CA ILE A 3 11.43 -7.15 -4.42
C ILE A 3 11.56 -6.92 -5.94
N ARG A 4 11.04 -7.84 -6.74
CA ARG A 4 10.97 -7.69 -8.19
C ARG A 4 9.99 -6.57 -8.55
N GLU A 5 10.31 -5.79 -9.56
CA GLU A 5 9.34 -4.84 -10.13
C GLU A 5 8.18 -5.58 -10.80
N GLY A 6 6.98 -5.02 -10.70
CA GLY A 6 5.81 -5.68 -11.26
C GLY A 6 4.50 -5.11 -10.75
N ARG A 7 3.42 -5.82 -11.07
CA ARG A 7 2.08 -5.51 -10.59
C ARG A 7 1.73 -6.52 -9.51
N TYR A 8 1.11 -6.06 -8.44
CA TYR A 8 0.86 -6.86 -7.26
C TYR A 8 -0.52 -6.57 -6.69
N PHE A 9 -1.15 -7.60 -6.15
CA PHE A 9 -2.07 -7.43 -5.04
C PHE A 9 -1.25 -7.38 -3.74
N ILE A 10 -1.62 -6.49 -2.83
CA ILE A 10 -0.99 -6.39 -1.51
C ILE A 10 -1.99 -6.99 -0.53
N GLN A 11 -1.68 -8.19 -0.02
CA GLN A 11 -2.51 -8.93 0.93
C GLN A 11 -1.96 -8.74 2.34
N SER A 12 -2.81 -8.77 3.35
CA SER A 12 -2.33 -8.83 4.72
C SER A 12 -1.61 -10.14 5.02
N ALA A 13 -0.57 -10.10 5.85
CA ALA A 13 0.16 -11.32 6.21
C ALA A 13 -0.56 -12.14 7.29
N ASP A 14 -1.41 -11.51 8.10
CA ASP A 14 -2.17 -12.11 9.19
C ASP A 14 -3.51 -12.71 8.71
N ASP A 15 -4.16 -12.11 7.72
CA ASP A 15 -5.40 -12.60 7.13
C ASP A 15 -5.29 -12.78 5.59
N LYS A 16 -5.58 -13.99 5.11
CA LYS A 16 -5.56 -14.33 3.67
C LYS A 16 -6.74 -13.75 2.89
N GLY A 17 -7.81 -13.35 3.58
CA GLY A 17 -9.01 -12.80 2.94
C GLY A 17 -8.91 -11.31 2.61
N ASP A 18 -7.95 -10.61 3.23
CA ASP A 18 -7.90 -9.16 3.23
C ASP A 18 -6.70 -8.60 2.46
N PHE A 19 -6.99 -7.52 1.74
CA PHE A 19 -6.12 -6.87 0.77
C PHE A 19 -6.15 -5.37 0.96
N VAL A 20 -5.12 -4.72 0.45
CA VAL A 20 -5.07 -3.29 0.30
C VAL A 20 -5.93 -2.88 -0.90
N GLY A 21 -6.74 -1.85 -0.70
CA GLY A 21 -7.45 -1.18 -1.77
C GLY A 21 -8.01 0.16 -1.34
N THR A 22 -8.71 0.81 -2.24
CA THR A 22 -9.35 2.12 -2.03
C THR A 22 -10.86 2.00 -1.86
N GLY A 23 -11.43 0.84 -2.20
CA GLY A 23 -12.87 0.60 -2.19
C GLY A 23 -13.57 1.39 -3.30
N PRO A 24 -14.87 1.71 -3.15
CA PRO A 24 -15.57 2.49 -4.16
C PRO A 24 -15.03 3.92 -4.22
N VAL A 25 -14.40 4.27 -5.34
CA VAL A 25 -13.94 5.64 -5.64
C VAL A 25 -14.95 6.35 -6.54
N PRO A 26 -15.31 7.63 -6.25
CA PRO A 26 -16.19 8.40 -7.13
C PRO A 26 -15.65 8.49 -8.56
N ARG A 27 -16.53 8.33 -9.55
CA ARG A 27 -16.20 8.44 -10.98
C ARG A 27 -16.13 9.91 -11.40
N VAL A 28 -15.11 10.62 -10.93
CA VAL A 28 -14.85 12.04 -11.22
C VAL A 28 -13.45 12.23 -11.83
N TRP A 29 -13.26 13.32 -12.58
CA TRP A 29 -11.96 13.68 -13.16
C TRP A 29 -11.50 15.06 -12.66
N PRO A 30 -10.26 15.21 -12.12
CA PRO A 30 -9.28 14.14 -11.89
C PRO A 30 -9.73 13.15 -10.79
N PRO A 31 -9.18 11.92 -10.76
CA PRO A 31 -9.59 10.92 -9.76
C PRO A 31 -9.37 11.40 -8.32
N PHE A 32 -10.26 10.99 -7.41
CA PHE A 32 -10.17 11.39 -6.02
C PHE A 32 -8.97 10.71 -5.32
N PRO A 33 -8.15 11.46 -4.54
CA PRO A 33 -7.03 10.91 -3.78
C PRO A 33 -7.52 10.13 -2.54
N SER A 34 -8.09 8.95 -2.77
CA SER A 34 -8.73 8.11 -1.76
C SER A 34 -7.72 7.51 -0.75
N PRO A 35 -8.11 7.35 0.52
CA PRO A 35 -7.31 6.62 1.50
C PRO A 35 -7.21 5.14 1.11
N LEU A 36 -6.09 4.52 1.47
CA LEU A 36 -5.92 3.07 1.40
C LEU A 36 -6.54 2.42 2.63
N LYS A 37 -7.18 1.29 2.40
CA LYS A 37 -7.98 0.54 3.35
C LYS A 37 -7.62 -0.93 3.32
N HIS A 38 -7.92 -1.59 4.43
CA HIS A 38 -7.97 -3.03 4.51
C HIS A 38 -9.35 -3.51 4.04
N LEU A 39 -9.40 -4.32 2.98
CA LEU A 39 -10.63 -4.66 2.28
C LEU A 39 -10.66 -6.15 1.91
N PRO A 40 -11.85 -6.78 1.85
CA PRO A 40 -11.96 -8.16 1.41
C PRO A 40 -11.60 -8.31 -0.07
N GLU A 41 -11.27 -9.54 -0.48
CA GLU A 41 -10.78 -9.90 -1.81
C GLU A 41 -11.55 -9.28 -3.00
N ASN A 42 -12.88 -9.15 -2.91
CA ASN A 42 -13.69 -8.59 -3.99
C ASN A 42 -13.49 -7.08 -4.23
N TRP A 43 -12.74 -6.40 -3.36
CA TRP A 43 -12.40 -4.98 -3.43
C TRP A 43 -10.89 -4.73 -3.47
N LYS A 44 -10.09 -5.78 -3.73
CA LYS A 44 -8.63 -5.64 -3.87
C LYS A 44 -8.27 -4.83 -5.12
N ASP A 45 -7.28 -3.96 -4.98
CA ASP A 45 -6.77 -3.15 -6.08
C ASP A 45 -5.41 -3.68 -6.55
N VAL A 46 -5.10 -3.43 -7.83
CA VAL A 46 -3.78 -3.74 -8.41
C VAL A 46 -2.86 -2.55 -8.25
N PHE A 47 -1.67 -2.80 -7.71
CA PHE A 47 -0.61 -1.80 -7.53
C PHE A 47 0.61 -2.14 -8.38
N GLU A 48 1.17 -1.14 -9.05
CA GLU A 48 2.44 -1.23 -9.75
C GLU A 48 3.57 -0.77 -8.82
N ILE A 49 4.56 -1.65 -8.60
CA ILE A 49 5.75 -1.39 -7.80
C ILE A 49 6.94 -1.27 -8.76
N LYS A 50 7.62 -0.12 -8.73
CA LYS A 50 8.82 0.17 -9.54
C LYS A 50 9.97 0.62 -8.65
N SER A 51 11.19 0.21 -8.99
CA SER A 51 12.40 0.66 -8.31
C SER A 51 12.62 2.15 -8.53
N LEU A 52 13.11 2.80 -7.49
CA LEU A 52 13.64 4.15 -7.48
C LEU A 52 14.96 4.10 -6.71
N GLY A 53 15.98 3.51 -7.33
CA GLY A 53 17.26 3.23 -6.69
C GLY A 53 17.15 2.08 -5.70
N ASP A 54 17.43 2.35 -4.42
CA ASP A 54 17.26 1.41 -3.30
C ASP A 54 15.84 1.38 -2.73
N LYS A 55 15.00 2.35 -3.14
CA LYS A 55 13.61 2.52 -2.73
C LYS A 55 12.65 2.11 -3.85
N TYR A 56 11.36 2.22 -3.60
CA TYR A 56 10.30 1.89 -4.55
C TYR A 56 9.25 2.99 -4.65
N THR A 57 8.61 3.09 -5.80
CA THR A 57 7.34 3.82 -5.95
C THR A 57 6.21 2.80 -6.08
N ILE A 58 5.06 3.13 -5.47
CA ILE A 58 3.85 2.31 -5.54
C ILE A 58 2.77 3.14 -6.23
N THR A 59 2.13 2.58 -7.25
CA THR A 59 1.13 3.28 -8.07
C THR A 59 -0.13 2.45 -8.22
N HIS A 60 -1.29 3.04 -7.94
CA HIS A 60 -2.58 2.39 -8.13
C HIS A 60 -2.88 2.23 -9.63
N LYS A 61 -2.95 1.00 -10.13
CA LYS A 61 -2.91 0.73 -11.58
C LYS A 61 -4.12 1.28 -12.33
N THR A 62 -5.31 1.11 -11.76
CA THR A 62 -6.57 1.53 -12.40
C THR A 62 -6.75 3.05 -12.44
N LEU A 63 -6.23 3.75 -11.44
CA LEU A 63 -6.42 5.21 -11.30
C LEU A 63 -5.20 6.02 -11.74
N GLY A 64 -4.05 5.37 -11.94
CA GLY A 64 -2.79 6.03 -12.31
C GLY A 64 -2.25 6.98 -11.25
N LEU A 65 -2.73 6.88 -10.00
CA LEU A 65 -2.30 7.74 -8.90
C LEU A 65 -1.24 7.02 -8.06
N HIS A 66 -0.21 7.76 -7.63
CA HIS A 66 0.81 7.22 -6.74
C HIS A 66 0.26 7.07 -5.32
N VAL A 67 0.83 6.13 -4.57
CA VAL A 67 0.56 5.97 -3.15
C VAL A 67 1.55 6.81 -2.36
N GLY A 68 1.01 7.56 -1.40
CA GLY A 68 1.75 8.39 -0.45
C GLY A 68 1.06 8.38 0.91
N TYR A 69 1.35 9.39 1.71
CA TYR A 69 0.75 9.64 3.01
C TYR A 69 0.50 11.13 3.23
N ASP A 70 -0.42 11.47 4.15
CA ASP A 70 -0.65 12.86 4.60
C ASP A 70 -0.11 13.12 6.02
N ASP A 71 -0.35 14.33 6.53
CA ASP A 71 0.16 14.81 7.82
C ASP A 71 -0.36 13.98 9.01
N ASP A 72 -1.50 13.32 8.86
CA ASP A 72 -2.10 12.41 9.86
C ASP A 72 -1.53 10.98 9.75
N ASN A 73 -0.48 10.79 8.94
CA ASN A 73 0.13 9.50 8.63
C ASN A 73 -0.81 8.53 7.88
N LEU A 74 -1.92 9.02 7.33
CA LEU A 74 -2.86 8.19 6.58
C LEU A 74 -2.29 7.87 5.21
N VAL A 75 -2.12 6.57 4.91
CA VAL A 75 -1.67 6.12 3.60
C VAL A 75 -2.82 6.27 2.60
N ARG A 76 -2.54 6.92 1.47
CA ARG A 76 -3.57 7.32 0.50
C ARG A 76 -3.00 7.48 -0.90
N LEU A 77 -3.89 7.53 -1.88
CA LEU A 77 -3.53 8.00 -3.21
C LEU A 77 -3.22 9.50 -3.16
N ILE A 78 -2.15 9.92 -3.81
CA ILE A 78 -1.82 11.35 -3.98
C ILE A 78 -2.53 11.91 -5.21
N ARG A 79 -2.76 13.23 -5.21
CA ARG A 79 -3.42 13.92 -6.34
C ARG A 79 -2.64 13.73 -7.64
N MET A 80 -3.35 13.71 -8.76
CA MET A 80 -2.74 13.66 -10.09
C MET A 80 -1.72 14.80 -10.27
N GLY A 81 -0.51 14.46 -10.73
CA GLY A 81 0.61 15.40 -10.83
C GLY A 81 1.40 15.61 -9.52
N GLY A 82 0.98 14.98 -8.42
CA GLY A 82 1.74 14.94 -7.17
C GLY A 82 3.06 14.18 -7.32
N VAL A 83 4.07 14.58 -6.54
CA VAL A 83 5.39 13.94 -6.54
C VAL A 83 5.28 12.54 -5.95
N PRO A 84 5.74 11.47 -6.65
CA PRO A 84 5.77 10.13 -6.10
C PRO A 84 6.58 10.09 -4.80
N GLN A 85 6.00 9.52 -3.75
CA GLN A 85 6.72 9.33 -2.50
C GLN A 85 7.44 7.96 -2.53
N PRO A 86 8.73 7.91 -2.14
CA PRO A 86 9.46 6.66 -2.11
C PRO A 86 9.10 5.82 -0.88
N TRP A 87 9.17 4.50 -1.03
CA TRP A 87 8.88 3.51 0.00
C TRP A 87 10.04 2.51 0.12
N CYS A 88 10.36 2.09 1.34
CA CYS A 88 11.28 0.98 1.59
C CYS A 88 10.47 -0.31 1.75
N ILE A 89 10.76 -1.35 0.96
CA ILE A 89 10.06 -2.64 1.03
C ILE A 89 11.05 -3.71 1.48
N GLU A 90 10.87 -4.20 2.69
CA GLU A 90 11.80 -5.13 3.33
C GLU A 90 11.11 -6.46 3.61
N LYS A 91 11.78 -7.58 3.31
CA LYS A 91 11.25 -8.90 3.68
C LYS A 91 11.27 -9.04 5.19
N THR A 92 10.12 -9.38 5.76
CA THR A 92 10.02 -9.91 7.11
C THR A 92 10.17 -11.43 7.05
N GLY A 93 10.42 -12.08 8.19
CA GLY A 93 10.45 -13.55 8.25
C GLY A 93 9.15 -14.15 7.71
N HIS A 94 9.19 -15.41 7.25
CA HIS A 94 8.00 -16.16 6.80
C HIS A 94 7.32 -15.64 5.52
N GLY A 95 8.04 -14.94 4.64
CA GLY A 95 7.56 -14.61 3.29
C GLY A 95 6.63 -13.39 3.23
N ALA A 96 6.56 -12.62 4.31
CA ALA A 96 5.90 -11.32 4.34
C ALA A 96 6.91 -10.18 4.11
N TYR A 97 6.38 -8.96 3.96
CA TYR A 97 7.12 -7.74 3.74
C TYR A 97 6.62 -6.66 4.70
N CYS A 98 7.50 -5.74 5.06
CA CYS A 98 7.17 -4.50 5.75
C CYS A 98 7.35 -3.36 4.74
N ILE A 99 6.32 -2.52 4.56
CA ILE A 99 6.38 -1.34 3.70
C ILE A 99 6.60 -0.12 4.58
N LYS A 100 7.79 0.48 4.49
CA LYS A 100 8.31 1.47 5.43
C LYS A 100 8.43 2.84 4.81
N HIS A 101 8.26 3.84 5.66
CA HIS A 101 8.69 5.19 5.36
C HIS A 101 10.21 5.22 5.12
N PRO A 102 10.70 5.97 4.12
CA PRO A 102 12.11 5.96 3.70
C PRO A 102 13.08 6.45 4.78
N ASP A 103 12.66 7.46 5.55
CA ASP A 103 13.54 8.19 6.47
C ASP A 103 13.05 8.14 7.94
N SER A 104 12.15 7.20 8.27
CA SER A 104 11.66 7.02 9.64
C SER A 104 11.38 5.55 9.95
N ASN A 105 11.33 5.20 11.23
CA ASN A 105 11.01 3.84 11.67
C ASN A 105 9.50 3.53 11.63
N LYS A 106 8.77 4.15 10.71
CA LYS A 106 7.32 3.93 10.56
C LYS A 106 7.02 3.01 9.39
N CYS A 107 5.99 2.19 9.51
CA CYS A 107 5.55 1.29 8.46
C CYS A 107 4.03 1.24 8.31
N TRP A 108 3.60 0.79 7.14
CA TRP A 108 2.20 0.53 6.84
C TRP A 108 1.64 -0.44 7.87
N THR A 109 0.64 0.02 8.58
CA THR A 109 -0.03 -0.69 9.66
C THR A 109 -1.53 -0.59 9.44
N THR A 110 -2.22 -1.73 9.50
CA THR A 110 -3.68 -1.75 9.53
C THR A 110 -4.17 -1.22 10.89
N THR A 111 -4.97 -0.16 10.88
CA THR A 111 -5.58 0.42 12.08
C THR A 111 -7.10 0.39 11.99
N GLN A 112 -7.76 0.10 13.11
CA GLN A 112 -9.23 0.16 13.18
C GLN A 112 -9.67 1.59 13.43
N GLU A 113 -10.44 2.17 12.51
CA GLU A 113 -11.01 3.51 12.64
C GLU A 113 -12.55 3.46 12.60
N ASP A 114 -13.21 4.55 13.00
CA ASP A 114 -14.68 4.68 13.01
C ASP A 114 -15.31 4.44 11.62
N TYR A 115 -14.55 4.71 10.55
CA TYR A 115 -14.99 4.58 9.15
C TYR A 115 -14.49 3.28 8.48
N GLY A 116 -14.01 2.32 9.28
CA GLY A 116 -13.46 1.05 8.83
C GLY A 116 -11.93 0.99 8.92
N PRO A 117 -11.34 -0.19 8.66
CA PRO A 117 -9.91 -0.39 8.81
C PRO A 117 -9.11 0.35 7.72
N MET A 118 -8.24 1.25 8.14
CA MET A 118 -7.40 2.11 7.30
C MET A 118 -5.95 1.64 7.36
N ILE A 119 -5.14 2.12 6.42
CA ILE A 119 -3.69 1.92 6.47
C ILE A 119 -3.03 3.23 6.90
N LYS A 120 -2.28 3.19 8.01
CA LYS A 120 -1.53 4.33 8.54
C LYS A 120 -0.05 4.00 8.69
N LEU A 121 0.79 5.04 8.80
CA LEU A 121 2.18 4.89 9.20
C LEU A 121 2.29 4.94 10.72
N GLU A 122 2.55 3.78 11.33
CA GLU A 122 2.80 3.62 12.76
C GLU A 122 4.25 3.16 13.01
N GLY A 123 4.74 3.31 14.24
CA GLY A 123 6.07 2.83 14.60
C GLY A 123 6.23 1.33 14.36
N GLU A 124 7.36 0.92 13.78
CA GLU A 124 7.66 -0.49 13.54
C GLU A 124 7.74 -1.25 14.87
N SER A 125 6.91 -2.28 14.99
CA SER A 125 6.80 -3.16 16.16
C SER A 125 6.95 -4.63 15.82
N GLY A 126 6.93 -4.98 14.53
CA GLY A 126 6.89 -6.36 14.06
C GLY A 126 5.52 -7.02 14.28
N ALA A 127 4.48 -6.24 14.58
CA ALA A 127 3.12 -6.75 14.74
C ALA A 127 2.60 -7.36 13.43
N PRO A 128 1.73 -8.38 13.50
CA PRO A 128 1.15 -9.00 12.31
C PRO A 128 0.44 -8.02 11.37
N SER A 129 -0.18 -6.97 11.92
CA SER A 129 -0.84 -5.88 11.18
C SER A 129 0.11 -4.99 10.37
N GLN A 130 1.42 -5.21 10.48
CA GLN A 130 2.49 -4.53 9.72
C GLN A 130 3.10 -5.42 8.65
N GLY A 131 2.64 -6.66 8.54
CA GLY A 131 3.13 -7.64 7.57
C GLY A 131 2.23 -7.68 6.34
N TRP A 132 2.85 -7.69 5.17
CA TRP A 132 2.16 -7.67 3.87
C TRP A 132 2.71 -8.76 2.95
N ARG A 133 1.85 -9.48 2.25
CA ARG A 133 2.24 -10.37 1.16
C ARG A 133 2.02 -9.67 -0.16
N LEU A 134 3.00 -9.79 -1.06
CA LEU A 134 2.98 -9.15 -2.37
C LEU A 134 2.76 -10.24 -3.42
N GLU A 135 1.50 -10.41 -3.82
CA GLU A 135 1.05 -11.45 -4.76
C GLU A 135 1.17 -10.91 -6.19
N LEU A 136 2.03 -11.54 -7.00
CA LEU A 136 2.27 -11.08 -8.38
C LEU A 136 0.98 -11.20 -9.21
N TYR A 137 0.62 -10.09 -9.86
CA TYR A 137 -0.47 -10.01 -10.82
C TYR A 137 0.10 -10.10 -12.24
N GLU A 138 -0.28 -11.15 -12.96
CA GLU A 138 0.05 -11.36 -14.37
C GLU A 138 -1.24 -11.16 -15.19
N ASP A 139 -1.19 -10.26 -16.19
CA ASP A 139 -2.29 -10.13 -17.16
C ASP A 139 -2.35 -11.44 -17.96
N TYR A 140 -3.44 -12.19 -17.84
CA TYR A 140 -3.73 -13.36 -18.69
C TYR A 140 -4.38 -12.92 -20.00
#